data_AF-K1S2R7-F1
#
_entry.id   AF-K1S2R7-F1
#
_cell.length_a   1.000
_cell.length_b   1.000
_cell.length_c   1.000
_cell.angle_alpha   90.00
_cell.angle_beta   90.00
_cell.angle_gamma   90.00
#
_symmetry.space_group_name_H-M   'P 1'
#
loop_
_entity.id
_entity.type
_entity.pdbx_description
1 polymer ?
#
loop_
_entity_poly.entity_id
_entity_poly.type
_entity_poly.pdbx_seq_one_letter_code
_entity_poly.pdbx_strand_id
1 'polypeptide(L)'
;MEDIEREYYMKGVKELVEITKIDHSNVKLYIRREVISTSWAFLGLFLIRRGSILDESGNYKRKTIDQMDEKIKALLQDLELVQYLDDPEKCFQIGLEQASTSVTDSEKSCEPRIATELLIRYAIFLKTEERWEEALKELNEALEIDNTEANWFALTVKAEVLDNLGRIDEAIEDRKRAISWNTTSRDICDLAKAYQKKYMSCEDKNSEIAEEFLLNASDCFTRAVQLLRQEKRPEIHCAQGIFLREIGEIKEAIECFKRAVEVDTATKSRISFRHLFESLLFYYRESLDSEKGKIMHEMAYFYDVTSRKHGELTKETEQFLTEYEEEMATLTAYFQHYRQQPSLYSNGKTMSDIITSVVKEDDIEKWRVTVEEKEKYFRSQEETKLAKKKKEVLCSRCKGPVIERQLSVFPDPLEKPRSLKYPYDFYVIFSPTDRDWVCHILLETLEVSYGYKGAIAERDIRPGSTDIYQRVNLIQNCSKILVILSQKFEGNPECDYELSHALKRKHEENLENVLIPILRNVDGLHQSLRTITFLDAVDDCDWNKLINALESKP
;
A
#
# COMPACT_ATOMS: atom_id res chain seq x y z
N MET A 1 -26.73 -5.96 3.71
CA MET A 1 -26.21 -5.36 4.95
C MET A 1 -25.41 -6.49 5.56
N GLU A 2 -24.09 -6.41 5.45
CA GLU A 2 -23.22 -7.39 6.10
C GLU A 2 -23.52 -7.34 7.61
N ASP A 3 -23.53 -8.47 8.32
CA ASP A 3 -23.93 -8.53 9.73
C ASP A 3 -23.15 -7.55 10.62
N ILE A 4 -21.91 -7.22 10.21
CA ILE A 4 -21.03 -6.23 10.83
C ILE A 4 -21.59 -4.79 10.75
N GLU A 5 -22.14 -4.41 9.61
CA GLU A 5 -22.71 -3.07 9.40
C GLU A 5 -23.95 -2.88 10.29
N ARG A 6 -24.80 -3.91 10.36
CA ARG A 6 -25.97 -3.93 11.25
C ARG A 6 -25.57 -3.81 12.73
N GLU A 7 -24.53 -4.53 13.16
CA GLU A 7 -24.03 -4.47 14.53
C GLU A 7 -23.49 -3.09 14.89
N TYR A 8 -22.77 -2.45 13.97
CA TYR A 8 -22.29 -1.08 14.13
C TYR A 8 -23.45 -0.07 14.26
N TYR A 9 -24.49 -0.21 13.42
CA TYR A 9 -25.72 0.58 13.51
C TYR A 9 -26.40 0.46 14.87
N MET A 10 -26.56 -0.78 15.34
CA MET A 10 -27.20 -1.04 16.62
C MET A 10 -26.39 -0.50 17.80
N LYS A 11 -25.05 -0.55 17.73
CA LYS A 11 -24.18 0.00 18.78
C LYS A 11 -24.33 1.52 18.87
N GLY A 12 -24.27 2.23 17.75
CA GLY A 12 -24.39 3.69 17.74
C GLY A 12 -25.75 4.20 18.23
N VAL A 13 -26.85 3.53 17.85
CA VAL A 13 -28.20 3.87 18.35
C VAL A 13 -28.32 3.62 19.86
N LYS A 14 -27.72 2.55 20.40
CA LYS A 14 -27.69 2.28 21.85
C LYS A 14 -26.92 3.35 22.62
N GLU A 15 -25.76 3.76 22.13
CA GLU A 15 -24.95 4.82 22.75
C GLU A 15 -25.73 6.16 22.76
N LEU A 16 -26.49 6.47 21.70
CA LEU A 16 -27.40 7.62 21.68
C LEU A 16 -28.48 7.54 22.76
N VAL A 17 -29.05 6.36 23.02
CA VAL A 17 -30.08 6.17 24.06
C VAL A 17 -29.53 6.51 25.44
N GLU A 18 -28.27 6.16 25.73
CA GLU A 18 -27.66 6.40 27.03
C GLU A 18 -27.40 7.89 27.31
N ILE A 19 -27.25 8.70 26.25
CA ILE A 19 -26.91 10.13 26.36
C ILE A 19 -28.08 11.09 26.10
N THR A 20 -29.19 10.59 25.56
CA THR A 20 -30.40 11.39 25.28
C THR A 20 -31.42 11.30 26.42
N LYS A 21 -32.07 12.42 26.75
CA LYS A 21 -33.30 12.43 27.56
C LYS A 21 -34.43 12.98 26.70
N ILE A 22 -35.50 12.22 26.53
CA ILE A 22 -36.69 12.65 25.79
C ILE A 22 -37.62 13.36 26.78
N ASP A 23 -37.90 14.63 26.52
CA ASP A 23 -38.99 15.33 27.19
C ASP A 23 -40.30 15.06 26.43
N HIS A 24 -41.07 14.09 26.93
CA HIS A 24 -42.35 13.68 26.37
C HIS A 24 -43.43 14.77 26.40
N SER A 25 -43.18 15.92 27.03
CA SER A 25 -44.12 17.05 27.07
C SER A 25 -44.00 18.01 25.88
N ASN A 26 -42.84 18.05 25.20
CA ASN A 26 -42.54 19.00 24.12
C ASN A 26 -41.91 18.37 22.86
N VAL A 27 -41.72 17.05 22.80
CA VAL A 27 -41.12 16.35 21.64
C VAL A 27 -39.76 16.98 21.27
N LYS A 28 -38.96 17.35 22.28
CA LYS A 28 -37.61 17.91 22.09
C LYS A 28 -36.59 16.94 22.68
N LEU A 29 -35.68 16.49 21.82
CA LEU A 29 -34.54 15.67 22.21
C LEU A 29 -33.55 16.54 23.00
N TYR A 30 -33.36 16.25 24.29
CA TYR A 30 -32.38 16.94 25.13
C TYR A 30 -31.07 16.16 25.13
N ILE A 31 -30.01 16.79 24.61
CA ILE A 31 -28.65 16.26 24.57
C ILE A 31 -27.79 17.05 25.56
N ARG A 32 -26.93 16.35 26.30
CA ARG A 32 -25.98 17.01 27.21
C ARG A 32 -25.01 17.90 26.43
N ARG A 33 -24.69 19.08 26.98
CA ARG A 33 -23.92 20.13 26.30
C ARG A 33 -22.57 19.63 25.76
N GLU A 34 -21.90 18.76 26.51
CA GLU A 34 -20.57 18.24 26.18
C GLU A 34 -20.57 17.34 24.94
N VAL A 35 -21.73 16.83 24.52
CA VAL A 35 -21.88 15.91 23.40
C VAL A 35 -22.92 16.41 22.38
N ILE A 36 -23.32 17.69 22.43
CA ILE A 36 -24.25 18.28 21.46
C ILE A 36 -23.71 18.15 20.04
N SER A 37 -22.45 18.55 19.80
CA SER A 37 -21.85 18.52 18.47
C SER A 37 -21.75 17.09 17.92
N THR A 38 -21.23 16.16 18.73
CA THR A 38 -21.05 14.76 18.34
C THR A 38 -22.38 14.05 18.11
N SER A 39 -23.39 14.31 18.94
CA SER A 39 -24.68 13.62 18.86
C SER A 39 -25.51 14.12 17.68
N TRP A 40 -25.63 15.45 17.49
CA TRP A 40 -26.39 16.00 16.37
C TRP A 40 -25.71 15.74 15.04
N ALA A 41 -24.38 15.78 14.98
CA ALA A 41 -23.69 15.40 13.77
C ALA A 41 -23.68 13.89 13.51
N PHE A 42 -23.73 13.06 14.55
CA PHE A 42 -24.01 11.64 14.39
C PHE A 42 -25.41 11.45 13.82
N LEU A 43 -26.45 12.08 14.38
CA LEU A 43 -27.81 12.01 13.82
C LEU A 43 -27.86 12.51 12.37
N GLY A 44 -27.18 13.62 12.05
CA GLY A 44 -27.06 14.13 10.68
C GLY A 44 -26.34 13.15 9.75
N LEU A 45 -25.09 12.76 10.04
CA LEU A 45 -24.22 11.97 9.15
C LEU A 45 -24.52 10.47 9.13
N PHE A 46 -24.90 9.89 10.27
CA PHE A 46 -25.09 8.46 10.44
C PHE A 46 -26.43 7.99 9.87
N LEU A 47 -27.49 8.77 10.11
CA LEU A 47 -28.82 8.45 9.60
C LEU A 47 -28.94 8.64 8.07
N ILE A 48 -27.94 9.25 7.43
CA ILE A 48 -27.77 9.35 5.97
C ILE A 48 -27.25 8.04 5.36
N ARG A 49 -26.39 7.30 6.06
CA ARG A 49 -25.75 6.09 5.53
C ARG A 49 -26.66 4.86 5.60
N ARG A 50 -27.97 5.02 5.37
CA ARG A 50 -28.89 3.88 5.17
C ARG A 50 -28.38 3.12 3.97
N GLY A 51 -27.76 1.96 4.22
CA GLY A 51 -26.97 1.23 3.22
C GLY A 51 -27.66 1.14 1.87
N SER A 52 -26.90 0.96 0.79
CA SER A 52 -27.49 1.01 -0.54
C SER A 52 -28.24 -0.29 -0.92
N ILE A 53 -29.17 -0.17 -1.86
CA ILE A 53 -29.80 -1.28 -2.58
C ILE A 53 -29.51 -1.10 -4.06
N LEU A 54 -29.26 -2.21 -4.75
CA LEU A 54 -29.17 -2.21 -6.21
C LEU A 54 -30.56 -1.94 -6.79
N ASP A 55 -30.68 -0.90 -7.61
CA ASP A 55 -31.88 -0.69 -8.41
C ASP A 55 -31.93 -1.66 -9.60
N GLU A 56 -33.09 -1.73 -10.25
CA GLU A 56 -33.30 -2.59 -11.43
C GLU A 56 -32.34 -2.28 -12.59
N SER A 57 -31.71 -1.10 -12.57
CA SER A 57 -30.73 -0.62 -13.55
C SER A 57 -29.28 -0.95 -13.18
N GLY A 58 -29.03 -1.67 -12.08
CA GLY A 58 -27.67 -2.03 -11.66
C GLY A 58 -26.95 -0.97 -10.81
N ASN A 59 -27.61 0.14 -10.46
CA ASN A 59 -27.03 1.24 -9.69
C ASN A 59 -27.40 1.15 -8.21
N TYR A 60 -26.44 1.44 -7.35
CA TYR A 60 -26.67 1.49 -5.90
C TYR A 60 -27.42 2.78 -5.52
N LYS A 61 -28.67 2.65 -5.06
CA LYS A 61 -29.47 3.73 -4.47
C LYS A 61 -29.52 3.60 -2.95
N ARG A 62 -29.60 4.71 -2.22
CA ARG A 62 -29.76 4.69 -0.75
C ARG A 62 -31.09 4.02 -0.39
N LYS A 63 -31.10 3.21 0.68
CA LYS A 63 -32.33 2.61 1.19
C LYS A 63 -33.29 3.66 1.72
N THR A 64 -34.57 3.49 1.40
CA THR A 64 -35.67 4.21 2.05
C THR A 64 -35.84 3.73 3.51
N ILE A 65 -36.58 4.48 4.33
CA ILE A 65 -36.85 4.12 5.74
C ILE A 65 -37.51 2.74 5.83
N ASP A 66 -38.41 2.41 4.91
CA ASP A 66 -39.11 1.12 4.87
C ASP A 66 -38.22 -0.04 4.44
N GLN A 67 -37.07 0.23 3.83
CA GLN A 67 -36.09 -0.77 3.43
C GLN A 67 -35.00 -0.98 4.49
N MET A 68 -35.10 -0.31 5.64
CA MET A 68 -34.20 -0.50 6.79
C MET A 68 -34.54 -1.78 7.56
N ASP A 69 -33.61 -2.23 8.40
CA ASP A 69 -33.85 -3.36 9.29
C ASP A 69 -34.94 -3.03 10.32
N GLU A 70 -35.93 -3.92 10.47
CA GLU A 70 -37.07 -3.72 11.37
C GLU A 70 -36.67 -3.43 12.82
N LYS A 71 -35.57 -4.03 13.33
CA LYS A 71 -35.11 -3.74 14.70
C LYS A 71 -34.54 -2.33 14.84
N ILE A 72 -33.81 -1.86 13.82
CA ILE A 72 -33.27 -0.49 13.79
C ILE A 72 -34.43 0.50 13.64
N LYS A 73 -35.40 0.22 12.76
CA LYS A 73 -36.59 1.04 12.55
C LYS A 73 -37.42 1.18 13.84
N ALA A 74 -37.66 0.08 14.55
CA ALA A 74 -38.37 0.10 15.84
C ALA A 74 -37.64 0.97 16.89
N LEU A 75 -36.32 0.85 17.01
CA LEU A 75 -35.53 1.69 17.93
C LEU A 75 -35.60 3.18 17.56
N LEU A 76 -35.53 3.51 16.26
CA LEU A 76 -35.64 4.90 15.80
C LEU A 76 -37.05 5.47 16.04
N GLN A 77 -38.09 4.63 15.97
CA GLN A 77 -39.46 5.00 16.31
C GLN A 77 -39.62 5.23 17.82
N ASP A 78 -39.09 4.34 18.65
CA ASP A 78 -39.13 4.46 20.11
C ASP A 78 -38.43 5.73 20.60
N LEU A 79 -37.39 6.18 19.89
CA LEU A 79 -36.64 7.39 20.18
C LEU A 79 -37.20 8.65 19.49
N GLU A 80 -38.30 8.54 18.74
CA GLU A 80 -38.90 9.62 17.94
C GLU A 80 -37.91 10.26 16.94
N LEU A 81 -36.89 9.50 16.51
CA LEU A 81 -35.83 9.97 15.60
C LEU A 81 -36.21 9.85 14.12
N VAL A 82 -37.32 9.18 13.80
CA VAL A 82 -37.78 8.98 12.42
C VAL A 82 -37.98 10.30 11.68
N GLN A 83 -38.45 11.36 12.35
CA GLN A 83 -38.66 12.68 11.74
C GLN A 83 -37.38 13.33 11.21
N TYR A 84 -36.22 12.95 11.75
CA TYR A 84 -34.91 13.44 11.33
C TYR A 84 -34.34 12.65 10.15
N LEU A 85 -34.99 11.54 9.78
CA LEU A 85 -34.60 10.70 8.67
C LEU A 85 -34.94 11.32 7.30
N ASP A 86 -36.00 12.11 7.23
CA ASP A 86 -36.44 12.68 5.96
C ASP A 86 -35.70 13.97 5.60
N ASP A 87 -35.11 14.63 6.60
CA ASP A 87 -34.44 15.92 6.44
C ASP A 87 -33.24 16.03 7.41
N PRO A 88 -32.07 15.48 7.04
CA PRO A 88 -30.88 15.49 7.88
C PRO A 88 -30.34 16.90 8.18
N GLU A 89 -30.68 17.88 7.35
CA GLU A 89 -30.26 19.27 7.53
C GLU A 89 -30.83 19.87 8.82
N LYS A 90 -32.08 19.49 9.17
CA LYS A 90 -32.70 19.88 10.45
C LYS A 90 -31.89 19.44 11.66
N CYS A 91 -31.18 18.32 11.60
CA CYS A 91 -30.33 17.88 12.71
C CYS A 91 -29.23 18.91 13.01
N PHE A 92 -28.59 19.44 11.97
CA PHE A 92 -27.55 20.44 12.12
C PHE A 92 -28.12 21.77 12.58
N GLN A 93 -29.26 22.20 12.01
CA GLN A 93 -29.97 23.42 12.43
C GLN A 93 -30.38 23.38 13.91
N ILE A 94 -31.01 22.29 14.36
CA ILE A 94 -31.40 22.12 15.77
C ILE A 94 -30.16 22.07 16.67
N GLY A 95 -29.10 21.39 16.23
CA GLY A 95 -27.83 21.36 16.96
C GLY A 95 -27.24 22.76 17.17
N LEU A 96 -27.26 23.61 16.13
CA LEU A 96 -26.77 24.99 16.18
C LEU A 96 -27.65 25.89 17.06
N GLU A 97 -28.97 25.73 17.01
CA GLU A 97 -29.91 26.43 17.91
C GLU A 97 -29.69 26.03 19.38
N GLN A 98 -29.47 24.75 19.65
CA GLN A 98 -29.18 24.25 21.00
C GLN A 98 -27.82 24.75 21.50
N ALA A 99 -26.81 24.78 20.63
CA ALA A 99 -25.50 25.34 20.95
C ALA A 99 -25.59 26.82 21.35
N SER A 100 -26.53 27.58 20.75
CA SER A 100 -26.73 29.01 20.99
C SER A 100 -27.60 29.35 22.22
N THR A 101 -28.42 28.42 22.71
CA THR A 101 -29.45 28.71 23.75
C THR A 101 -29.06 28.26 25.17
N SER A 102 -28.04 27.42 25.34
CA SER A 102 -27.58 26.95 26.64
C SER A 102 -26.58 27.92 27.28
N VAL A 103 -27.04 29.03 27.86
CA VAL A 103 -26.18 30.07 28.46
C VAL A 103 -26.28 30.10 29.99
N THR A 104 -25.17 29.80 30.66
CA THR A 104 -24.85 30.28 32.02
C THR A 104 -23.49 31.00 31.98
N ASP A 105 -23.33 32.06 32.77
CA ASP A 105 -22.17 32.97 32.69
C ASP A 105 -20.81 32.33 33.02
N SER A 106 -20.77 31.11 33.56
CA SER A 106 -19.54 30.39 33.92
C SER A 106 -18.91 29.57 32.78
N GLU A 107 -19.56 29.45 31.61
CA GLU A 107 -19.19 28.44 30.58
C GLU A 107 -19.02 28.97 29.14
N LYS A 108 -18.95 30.29 28.94
CA LYS A 108 -18.76 30.95 27.61
C LYS A 108 -17.51 30.49 26.83
N SER A 109 -16.56 29.83 27.50
CA SER A 109 -15.30 29.37 26.90
C SER A 109 -15.45 28.21 25.89
N CYS A 110 -16.50 27.38 25.99
CA CYS A 110 -16.66 26.19 25.13
C CYS A 110 -17.60 26.41 23.94
N GLU A 111 -18.31 27.53 23.92
CA GLU A 111 -19.36 27.84 22.94
C GLU A 111 -18.85 27.99 21.50
N PRO A 112 -17.72 28.68 21.23
CA PRO A 112 -17.19 28.77 19.87
C PRO A 112 -16.86 27.38 19.30
N ARG A 113 -16.31 26.48 20.11
CA ARG A 113 -15.88 25.14 19.68
C ARG A 113 -17.03 24.22 19.26
N ILE A 114 -18.16 24.27 19.97
CA ILE A 114 -19.32 23.40 19.68
C ILE A 114 -19.96 23.86 18.36
N ALA A 115 -20.15 25.17 18.20
CA ALA A 115 -20.73 25.75 16.99
C ALA A 115 -19.85 25.49 15.76
N THR A 116 -18.53 25.73 15.85
CA THR A 116 -17.62 25.47 14.73
C THR A 116 -17.56 24.00 14.35
N GLU A 117 -17.53 23.08 15.32
CA GLU A 117 -17.55 21.65 15.02
C GLU A 117 -18.82 21.22 14.27
N LEU A 118 -19.99 21.74 14.68
CA LEU A 118 -21.26 21.46 14.00
C LEU A 118 -21.28 22.01 12.58
N LEU A 119 -20.85 23.26 12.39
CA LEU A 119 -20.77 23.90 11.07
C LEU A 119 -19.82 23.14 10.12
N ILE A 120 -18.66 22.70 10.59
CA ILE A 120 -17.73 21.89 9.77
C ILE A 120 -18.37 20.56 9.37
N ARG A 121 -19.04 19.88 10.30
CA ARG A 121 -19.70 18.60 10.01
C ARG A 121 -20.90 18.78 9.08
N TYR A 122 -21.61 19.88 9.21
CA TYR A 122 -22.69 20.26 8.31
C TYR A 122 -22.15 20.55 6.90
N ALA A 123 -21.05 21.30 6.80
CA ALA A 123 -20.37 21.52 5.53
C ALA A 123 -19.87 20.22 4.88
N ILE A 124 -19.36 19.25 5.65
CA ILE A 124 -19.00 17.93 5.13
C ILE A 124 -20.22 17.20 4.56
N PHE A 125 -21.38 17.31 5.20
CA PHE A 125 -22.63 16.77 4.67
C PHE A 125 -23.02 17.43 3.34
N LEU A 126 -23.06 18.76 3.30
CA LEU A 126 -23.36 19.53 2.07
C LEU A 126 -22.40 19.18 0.94
N LYS A 127 -21.11 19.01 1.27
CA LYS A 127 -20.06 18.54 0.36
C LYS A 127 -20.39 17.17 -0.24
N THR A 128 -20.87 16.22 0.55
CA THR A 128 -21.24 14.88 0.06
C THR A 128 -22.50 14.87 -0.81
N GLU A 129 -23.34 15.89 -0.69
CA GLU A 129 -24.49 16.12 -1.58
C GLU A 129 -24.14 17.05 -2.76
N GLU A 130 -22.85 17.34 -2.97
CA GLU A 130 -22.33 18.22 -4.03
C GLU A 130 -22.86 19.67 -3.98
N ARG A 131 -23.35 20.13 -2.82
CA ARG A 131 -23.79 21.50 -2.55
C ARG A 131 -22.61 22.37 -2.09
N TRP A 132 -21.64 22.59 -2.98
CA TRP A 132 -20.34 23.17 -2.65
C TRP A 132 -20.40 24.62 -2.16
N GLU A 133 -21.23 25.48 -2.74
CA GLU A 133 -21.36 26.89 -2.33
C GLU A 133 -21.95 27.02 -0.92
N GLU A 134 -22.92 26.19 -0.59
CA GLU A 134 -23.53 26.16 0.75
C GLU A 134 -22.52 25.63 1.78
N ALA A 135 -21.79 24.55 1.45
CA ALA A 135 -20.72 24.06 2.31
C ALA A 135 -19.66 25.13 2.59
N LEU A 136 -19.29 25.92 1.57
CA LEU A 136 -18.35 27.02 1.71
C LEU A 136 -18.87 28.12 2.65
N LYS A 137 -20.18 28.43 2.59
CA LYS A 137 -20.80 29.41 3.48
C LYS A 137 -20.70 28.98 4.95
N GLU A 138 -21.06 27.73 5.26
CA GLU A 138 -20.99 27.19 6.63
C GLU A 138 -19.55 27.17 7.16
N LEU A 139 -18.56 26.89 6.30
CA LEU A 139 -17.14 26.89 6.68
C LEU A 139 -16.60 28.31 6.93
N ASN A 140 -17.06 29.30 6.17
CA ASN A 140 -16.73 30.70 6.43
C ASN A 140 -17.32 31.14 7.78
N GLU A 141 -18.58 30.78 8.07
CA GLU A 141 -19.21 31.06 9.36
C GLU A 141 -18.44 30.40 10.52
N ALA A 142 -17.99 29.15 10.34
CA ALA A 142 -17.16 28.47 11.34
C ALA A 142 -15.85 29.24 11.61
N LEU A 143 -15.21 29.77 10.57
CA LEU A 143 -13.96 30.53 10.69
C LEU A 143 -14.16 31.95 11.21
N GLU A 144 -15.35 32.54 11.04
CA GLU A 144 -15.74 33.81 11.67
C GLU A 144 -15.93 33.67 13.18
N ILE A 145 -16.48 32.53 13.63
CA ILE A 145 -16.65 32.21 15.05
C ILE A 145 -15.31 31.91 15.73
N ASP A 146 -14.46 31.08 15.10
CA ASP A 146 -13.13 30.75 15.62
C ASP A 146 -12.09 30.73 14.49
N ASN A 147 -11.19 31.72 14.51
CA ASN A 147 -10.09 31.88 13.56
C ASN A 147 -8.72 31.48 14.15
N THR A 148 -8.72 30.69 15.23
CA THR A 148 -7.50 30.21 15.90
C THR A 148 -7.03 28.86 15.36
N GLU A 149 -5.84 28.43 15.78
CA GLU A 149 -5.25 27.13 15.42
C GLU A 149 -6.13 25.92 15.80
N ALA A 150 -7.03 26.08 16.79
CA ALA A 150 -7.97 25.04 17.19
C ALA A 150 -8.93 24.64 16.05
N ASN A 151 -9.17 25.55 15.09
CA ASN A 151 -10.10 25.36 13.98
C ASN A 151 -9.41 25.03 12.64
N TRP A 152 -8.20 24.47 12.68
CA TRP A 152 -7.44 24.08 11.48
C TRP A 152 -8.23 23.16 10.53
N PHE A 153 -9.09 22.29 11.08
CA PHE A 153 -9.86 21.34 10.28
C PHE A 153 -10.91 22.03 9.39
N ALA A 154 -11.46 23.17 9.81
CA ALA A 154 -12.33 23.97 8.94
C ALA A 154 -11.59 24.45 7.69
N LEU A 155 -10.32 24.88 7.83
CA LEU A 155 -9.50 25.27 6.68
C LEU A 155 -9.19 24.07 5.76
N THR A 156 -8.90 22.89 6.32
CA THR A 156 -8.72 21.66 5.52
C THR A 156 -9.96 21.36 4.68
N VAL A 157 -11.15 21.35 5.30
CA VAL A 157 -12.41 21.06 4.59
C VAL A 157 -12.72 22.17 3.58
N LYS A 158 -12.48 23.44 3.94
CA LYS A 158 -12.70 24.60 3.05
C LYS A 158 -11.80 24.54 1.83
N ALA A 159 -10.53 24.19 1.99
CA ALA A 159 -9.60 24.01 0.88
C ALA A 159 -10.03 22.87 -0.07
N GLU A 160 -10.61 21.78 0.44
CA GLU A 160 -11.22 20.74 -0.40
C GLU A 160 -12.44 21.24 -1.17
N VAL A 161 -13.33 22.01 -0.53
CA VAL A 161 -14.52 22.59 -1.18
C VAL A 161 -14.11 23.59 -2.27
N LEU A 162 -13.15 24.47 -1.97
CA LEU A 162 -12.60 25.43 -2.93
C LEU A 162 -11.95 24.75 -4.14
N ASP A 163 -11.25 23.63 -3.93
CA ASP A 163 -10.66 22.83 -5.00
C ASP A 163 -11.72 22.25 -5.94
N ASN A 164 -12.85 21.78 -5.41
CA ASN A 164 -13.99 21.30 -6.21
C ASN A 164 -14.71 22.44 -6.95
N LEU A 165 -14.72 23.65 -6.40
CA LEU A 165 -15.21 24.86 -7.06
C LEU A 165 -14.23 25.44 -8.10
N GLY A 166 -13.04 24.84 -8.27
CA GLY A 166 -11.99 25.34 -9.17
C GLY A 166 -11.24 26.57 -8.66
N ARG A 167 -11.44 26.99 -7.41
CA ARG A 167 -10.78 28.13 -6.75
C ARG A 167 -9.45 27.70 -6.14
N ILE A 168 -8.53 27.27 -7.00
CA ILE A 168 -7.29 26.56 -6.60
C ILE A 168 -6.34 27.44 -5.77
N ASP A 169 -6.21 28.74 -6.07
CA ASP A 169 -5.30 29.64 -5.33
C ASP A 169 -5.73 29.79 -3.87
N GLU A 170 -7.02 30.05 -3.64
CA GLU A 170 -7.59 30.16 -2.29
C GLU A 170 -7.47 28.83 -1.53
N ALA A 171 -7.66 27.70 -2.23
CA ALA A 171 -7.44 26.37 -1.66
C ALA A 171 -5.99 26.17 -1.21
N ILE A 172 -5.01 26.65 -1.98
CA ILE A 172 -3.58 26.58 -1.62
C ILE A 172 -3.30 27.42 -0.37
N GLU A 173 -3.84 28.65 -0.29
CA GLU A 173 -3.67 29.54 0.85
C GLU A 173 -4.27 28.95 2.13
N ASP A 174 -5.53 28.52 2.08
CA ASP A 174 -6.22 27.91 3.21
C ASP A 174 -5.50 26.63 3.67
N ARG A 175 -5.00 25.82 2.74
CA ARG A 175 -4.28 24.58 3.06
C ARG A 175 -2.90 24.85 3.66
N LYS A 176 -2.15 25.84 3.15
CA LYS A 176 -0.89 26.27 3.77
C LYS A 176 -1.12 26.72 5.21
N ARG A 177 -2.19 27.47 5.44
CA ARG A 177 -2.58 27.92 6.77
C ARG A 177 -2.96 26.73 7.67
N ALA A 178 -3.77 25.79 7.19
CA ALA A 178 -4.08 24.56 7.91
C ALA A 178 -2.82 23.77 8.31
N ILE A 179 -1.89 23.57 7.37
CA ILE A 179 -0.62 22.87 7.59
C ILE A 179 0.25 23.58 8.65
N SER A 180 0.24 24.92 8.65
CA SER A 180 0.99 25.72 9.64
C SER A 180 0.48 25.55 11.07
N TRP A 181 -0.80 25.18 11.22
CA TRP A 181 -1.43 24.94 12.52
C TRP A 181 -1.39 23.46 12.92
N ASN A 182 -1.67 22.55 11.98
CA ASN A 182 -1.58 21.12 12.20
C ASN A 182 -1.07 20.43 10.93
N THR A 183 0.18 19.99 10.95
CA THR A 183 0.78 19.33 9.81
C THR A 183 0.35 17.86 9.73
N THR A 184 -0.37 17.49 8.68
CA THR A 184 -0.72 16.10 8.38
C THR A 184 -0.17 15.65 7.02
N SER A 185 0.16 14.37 6.88
CA SER A 185 0.62 13.80 5.61
C SER A 185 -0.42 13.98 4.49
N ARG A 186 -1.71 13.93 4.83
CA ARG A 186 -2.83 14.16 3.91
C ARG A 186 -2.86 15.61 3.41
N ASP A 187 -2.83 16.58 4.32
CA ASP A 187 -2.90 17.99 3.92
C ASP A 187 -1.69 18.39 3.06
N ILE A 188 -0.49 17.90 3.36
CA ILE A 188 0.67 18.13 2.48
C ILE A 188 0.48 17.46 1.12
N CYS A 189 -0.03 16.23 1.07
CA CYS A 189 -0.30 15.54 -0.20
C CYS A 189 -1.34 16.29 -1.05
N ASP A 190 -2.40 16.79 -0.43
CA ASP A 190 -3.43 17.55 -1.16
C ASP A 190 -2.94 18.94 -1.58
N LEU A 191 -1.99 19.54 -0.84
CA LEU A 191 -1.26 20.73 -1.27
C LEU A 191 -0.42 20.44 -2.51
N ALA A 192 0.29 19.29 -2.53
CA ALA A 192 1.05 18.85 -3.68
C ALA A 192 0.17 18.68 -4.93
N LYS A 193 -1.01 18.06 -4.77
CA LYS A 193 -2.00 17.92 -5.87
C LYS A 193 -2.51 19.26 -6.38
N ALA A 194 -2.71 20.25 -5.50
CA ALA A 194 -3.12 21.59 -5.93
C ALA A 194 -2.02 22.29 -6.74
N TYR A 195 -0.76 22.16 -6.33
CA TYR A 195 0.38 22.65 -7.11
C TYR A 195 0.55 21.91 -8.44
N GLN A 196 0.35 20.60 -8.45
CA GLN A 196 0.30 19.79 -9.68
C GLN A 196 -0.78 20.32 -10.63
N LYS A 197 -2.01 20.58 -10.15
CA LYS A 197 -3.08 21.17 -10.98
C LYS A 197 -2.66 22.52 -11.58
N LYS A 198 -2.01 23.37 -10.79
CA LYS A 198 -1.47 24.66 -11.26
C LYS A 198 -0.41 24.49 -12.33
N TYR A 199 0.58 23.63 -12.08
CA TYR A 199 1.59 23.27 -13.06
C TYR A 199 0.95 22.76 -14.36
N MET A 200 -0.04 21.86 -14.26
CA MET A 200 -0.75 21.31 -15.42
C MET A 200 -1.51 22.38 -16.21
N SER A 201 -2.06 23.39 -15.55
CA SER A 201 -2.76 24.52 -16.19
C SER A 201 -1.85 25.55 -16.89
N CYS A 202 -0.53 25.54 -16.61
CA CYS A 202 0.39 26.46 -17.28
C CYS A 202 0.51 26.15 -18.78
N GLU A 203 0.31 27.17 -19.63
CA GLU A 203 0.49 27.08 -21.07
C GLU A 203 1.95 26.84 -21.44
N ASP A 204 2.87 27.59 -20.82
CA ASP A 204 4.31 27.43 -20.98
C ASP A 204 4.93 26.71 -19.77
N LYS A 205 5.30 25.44 -19.98
CA LYS A 205 5.96 24.60 -18.97
C LYS A 205 7.38 25.04 -18.63
N ASN A 206 8.00 25.90 -19.45
CA ASN A 206 9.35 26.43 -19.24
C ASN A 206 9.35 27.80 -18.56
N SER A 207 8.19 28.32 -18.17
CA SER A 207 8.11 29.58 -17.43
C SER A 207 8.59 29.42 -15.99
N GLU A 208 9.17 30.47 -15.40
CA GLU A 208 9.61 30.49 -14.00
C GLU A 208 8.47 30.13 -13.03
N ILE A 209 7.23 30.53 -13.37
CA ILE A 209 6.02 30.22 -12.59
C ILE A 209 5.70 28.71 -12.64
N ALA A 210 5.80 28.08 -13.82
CA ALA A 210 5.58 26.64 -13.95
C ALA A 210 6.65 25.85 -13.20
N GLU A 211 7.91 26.28 -13.28
CA GLU A 211 9.02 25.68 -12.53
C GLU A 211 8.78 25.78 -11.01
N GLU A 212 8.31 26.93 -10.52
CA GLU A 212 7.99 27.11 -9.10
C GLU A 212 6.87 26.15 -8.65
N PHE A 213 5.80 26.00 -9.42
CA PHE A 213 4.73 25.06 -9.11
C PHE A 213 5.20 23.60 -9.13
N LEU A 214 6.06 23.25 -10.09
CA LEU A 214 6.66 21.92 -10.17
C LEU A 214 7.52 21.61 -8.94
N LEU A 215 8.39 22.54 -8.54
CA LEU A 215 9.25 22.40 -7.37
C LEU A 215 8.43 22.29 -6.08
N ASN A 216 7.42 23.15 -5.93
CA ASN A 216 6.52 23.13 -4.78
C ASN A 216 5.74 21.80 -4.69
N ALA A 217 5.25 21.26 -5.81
CA ALA A 217 4.60 19.96 -5.85
C ALA A 217 5.56 18.84 -5.42
N SER A 218 6.77 18.81 -5.97
CA SER A 218 7.78 17.80 -5.67
C SER A 218 8.22 17.83 -4.19
N ASP A 219 8.47 19.01 -3.62
CA ASP A 219 8.78 19.19 -2.19
C ASP A 219 7.63 18.67 -1.32
N CYS A 220 6.39 19.07 -1.63
CA CYS A 220 5.23 18.64 -0.87
C CYS A 220 5.03 17.12 -0.93
N PHE A 221 5.14 16.48 -2.10
CA PHE A 221 5.04 15.01 -2.19
C PHE A 221 6.12 14.31 -1.37
N THR A 222 7.37 14.79 -1.45
CA THR A 222 8.50 14.24 -0.69
C THR A 222 8.24 14.35 0.82
N ARG A 223 7.81 15.52 1.29
CA ARG A 223 7.47 15.75 2.70
C ARG A 223 6.27 14.92 3.17
N ALA A 224 5.25 14.78 2.33
CA ALA A 224 4.07 13.96 2.64
C ALA A 224 4.46 12.50 2.88
N VAL A 225 5.34 11.94 2.03
CA VAL A 225 5.86 10.58 2.19
C VAL A 225 6.77 10.45 3.42
N GLN A 226 7.65 11.42 3.68
CA GLN A 226 8.50 11.40 4.89
C GLN A 226 7.68 11.39 6.19
N LEU A 227 6.51 12.02 6.21
CA LEU A 227 5.62 12.02 7.36
C LEU A 227 4.88 10.70 7.59
N LEU A 228 4.79 9.81 6.60
CA LEU A 228 4.04 8.57 6.74
C LEU A 228 4.60 7.66 7.84
N ARG A 229 5.91 7.64 8.07
CA ARG A 229 6.57 6.73 9.04
C ARG A 229 6.06 5.28 8.92
N GLN A 230 5.10 4.86 9.75
CA GLN A 230 4.50 3.52 9.76
C GLN A 230 3.04 3.49 9.24
N GLU A 231 2.46 4.64 8.90
CA GLU A 231 1.09 4.73 8.41
C GLU A 231 0.96 4.15 7.00
N LYS A 232 0.06 3.18 6.84
CA LYS A 232 -0.25 2.56 5.56
C LYS A 232 -1.22 3.42 4.73
N ARG A 233 -0.68 4.35 3.95
CA ARG A 233 -1.45 5.22 3.04
C ARG A 233 -1.04 5.05 1.57
N PRO A 234 -1.52 3.99 0.89
CA PRO A 234 -1.23 3.78 -0.53
C PRO A 234 -1.64 4.98 -1.40
N GLU A 235 -2.67 5.73 -0.99
CA GLU A 235 -3.14 6.92 -1.70
C GLU A 235 -2.09 8.01 -1.88
N ILE A 236 -1.14 8.16 -0.94
CA ILE A 236 -0.10 9.20 -1.01
C ILE A 236 1.00 8.79 -2.00
N HIS A 237 1.48 7.55 -1.90
CA HIS A 237 2.44 6.99 -2.85
C HIS A 237 1.88 6.97 -4.27
N CYS A 238 0.60 6.62 -4.41
CA CYS A 238 -0.09 6.65 -5.70
C CYS A 238 -0.18 8.07 -6.27
N ALA A 239 -0.51 9.07 -5.45
CA ALA A 239 -0.57 10.47 -5.91
C ALA A 239 0.80 10.98 -6.38
N GLN A 240 1.88 10.67 -5.65
CA GLN A 240 3.24 11.00 -6.07
C GLN A 240 3.62 10.31 -7.39
N GLY A 241 3.27 9.02 -7.55
CA GLY A 241 3.51 8.29 -8.79
C GLY A 241 2.79 8.90 -9.99
N ILE A 242 1.54 9.35 -9.82
CA ILE A 242 0.78 10.04 -10.89
C ILE A 242 1.49 11.32 -11.32
N PHE A 243 1.91 12.14 -10.35
CA PHE A 243 2.66 13.36 -10.61
C PHE A 243 3.98 13.09 -11.36
N LEU A 244 4.78 12.12 -10.90
CA LEU A 244 6.03 11.74 -11.54
C LEU A 244 5.82 11.24 -12.98
N ARG A 245 4.74 10.48 -13.20
CA ARG A 245 4.37 10.00 -14.54
C ARG A 245 4.01 11.15 -15.47
N GLU A 246 3.28 12.15 -14.98
CA GLU A 246 2.87 13.33 -15.77
C GLU A 246 4.05 14.20 -16.19
N ILE A 247 5.10 14.29 -15.36
CA ILE A 247 6.32 15.04 -15.69
C ILE A 247 7.31 14.23 -16.55
N GLY A 248 7.02 12.95 -16.81
CA GLY A 248 7.82 12.06 -17.65
C GLY A 248 8.83 11.18 -16.92
N GLU A 249 8.90 11.23 -15.59
CA GLU A 249 9.78 10.40 -14.75
C GLU A 249 9.14 9.04 -14.49
N ILE A 250 9.04 8.22 -15.55
CA ILE A 250 8.29 6.96 -15.55
C ILE A 250 8.87 5.92 -14.58
N LYS A 251 10.19 5.86 -14.39
CA LYS A 251 10.83 4.83 -13.54
C LYS A 251 10.53 5.08 -12.06
N GLU A 252 10.67 6.33 -11.64
CA GLU A 252 10.37 6.82 -10.29
C GLU A 252 8.87 6.71 -10.01
N ALA A 253 8.02 6.97 -11.01
CA ALA A 253 6.59 6.75 -10.92
C ALA A 253 6.25 5.27 -10.67
N ILE A 254 6.85 4.35 -11.43
CA ILE A 254 6.70 2.90 -11.23
C ILE A 254 7.07 2.53 -9.80
N GLU A 255 8.22 2.97 -9.29
CA GLU A 255 8.65 2.70 -7.91
C GLU A 255 7.65 3.21 -6.86
N CYS A 256 7.08 4.40 -7.07
CA CYS A 256 6.03 4.94 -6.19
C CYS A 256 4.76 4.06 -6.23
N PHE A 257 4.35 3.60 -7.41
CA PHE A 257 3.19 2.72 -7.54
C PHE A 257 3.42 1.33 -6.96
N LYS A 258 4.64 0.78 -7.07
CA LYS A 258 5.03 -0.49 -6.40
C LYS A 258 4.81 -0.40 -4.90
N ARG A 259 5.36 0.64 -4.26
CA ARG A 259 5.16 0.92 -2.84
C ARG A 259 3.70 1.11 -2.48
N ALA A 260 2.94 1.77 -3.34
CA ALA A 260 1.50 1.92 -3.14
C ALA A 260 0.79 0.55 -3.10
N VAL A 261 1.06 -0.36 -4.04
CA VAL A 261 0.47 -1.71 -4.09
C VAL A 261 0.94 -2.61 -2.94
N GLU A 262 2.19 -2.47 -2.51
CA GLU A 262 2.74 -3.22 -1.37
C GLU A 262 2.03 -2.84 -0.07
N VAL A 263 1.88 -1.53 0.18
CA VAL A 263 1.21 -0.97 1.36
C VAL A 263 -0.31 -1.09 1.29
N ASP A 264 -0.86 -1.32 0.09
CA ASP A 264 -2.29 -1.46 -0.14
C ASP A 264 -2.91 -2.62 0.65
N THR A 265 -4.06 -2.32 1.23
CA THR A 265 -4.87 -3.23 2.05
C THR A 265 -6.10 -3.63 1.24
N ALA A 266 -6.56 -4.88 1.34
CA ALA A 266 -7.69 -5.42 0.57
C ALA A 266 -9.00 -4.59 0.62
N THR A 267 -9.16 -3.71 1.61
CA THR A 267 -10.31 -2.80 1.75
C THR A 267 -10.26 -1.55 0.85
N LYS A 268 -9.12 -1.24 0.23
CA LYS A 268 -8.91 -0.01 -0.56
C LYS A 268 -8.91 -0.30 -2.06
N SER A 269 -9.09 0.76 -2.84
CA SER A 269 -9.34 0.72 -4.29
C SER A 269 -8.14 0.18 -5.10
N ARG A 270 -8.41 -0.65 -6.11
CA ARG A 270 -7.45 -1.22 -7.09
C ARG A 270 -6.76 -0.18 -7.99
N ILE A 271 -6.96 1.11 -7.71
CA ILE A 271 -6.41 2.25 -8.46
C ILE A 271 -4.88 2.22 -8.52
N SER A 272 -4.20 1.90 -7.42
CA SER A 272 -2.73 1.87 -7.38
C SER A 272 -2.17 0.78 -8.29
N PHE A 273 -2.80 -0.40 -8.31
CA PHE A 273 -2.45 -1.47 -9.25
C PHE A 273 -2.67 -1.03 -10.69
N ARG A 274 -3.82 -0.41 -11.00
CA ARG A 274 -4.09 0.08 -12.36
C ARG A 274 -3.00 1.03 -12.86
N HIS A 275 -2.63 2.03 -12.05
CA HIS A 275 -1.56 2.96 -12.43
C HIS A 275 -0.19 2.28 -12.55
N LEU A 276 0.15 1.36 -11.64
CA LEU A 276 1.38 0.57 -11.73
C LEU A 276 1.43 -0.19 -13.05
N PHE A 277 0.35 -0.93 -13.35
CA PHE A 277 0.30 -1.86 -14.46
C PHE A 277 0.29 -1.14 -15.81
N GLU A 278 -0.49 -0.07 -15.95
CA GLU A 278 -0.45 0.81 -17.12
C GLU A 278 0.95 1.35 -17.36
N SER A 279 1.64 1.79 -16.30
CA SER A 279 2.98 2.36 -16.41
C SER A 279 4.04 1.31 -16.76
N LEU A 280 3.92 0.09 -16.23
CA LEU A 280 4.77 -1.04 -16.60
C LEU A 280 4.55 -1.49 -18.04
N LEU A 281 3.30 -1.56 -18.50
CA LEU A 281 2.94 -1.89 -19.88
C LEU A 281 3.49 -0.85 -20.86
N PHE A 282 3.30 0.43 -20.55
CA PHE A 282 3.87 1.54 -21.32
C PHE A 282 5.41 1.47 -21.35
N TYR A 283 6.05 1.29 -20.19
CA TYR A 283 7.50 1.19 -20.11
C TYR A 283 8.03 -0.04 -20.86
N TYR A 284 7.33 -1.18 -20.83
CA TYR A 284 7.66 -2.38 -21.58
C TYR A 284 7.66 -2.14 -23.10
N ARG A 285 6.65 -1.41 -23.61
CA ARG A 285 6.50 -1.07 -25.02
C ARG A 285 7.69 -0.24 -25.54
N GLU A 286 8.10 0.77 -24.78
CA GLU A 286 9.18 1.69 -25.15
C GLU A 286 10.59 1.14 -24.87
N SER A 287 10.72 0.09 -24.06
CA SER A 287 12.01 -0.45 -23.63
C SER A 287 12.71 -1.28 -24.70
N LEU A 288 14.05 -1.35 -24.60
CA LEU A 288 14.87 -2.27 -25.39
C LEU A 288 14.64 -3.73 -24.95
N ASP A 289 14.83 -4.68 -25.87
CA ASP A 289 14.61 -6.11 -25.62
C ASP A 289 15.46 -6.67 -24.45
N SER A 290 16.59 -6.05 -24.12
CA SER A 290 17.42 -6.44 -22.98
C SER A 290 16.77 -6.18 -21.61
N GLU A 291 15.89 -5.18 -21.51
CA GLU A 291 15.21 -4.81 -20.26
C GLU A 291 13.82 -5.44 -20.13
N LYS A 292 13.17 -5.75 -21.27
CA LYS A 292 11.83 -6.35 -21.35
C LYS A 292 11.66 -7.59 -20.48
N GLY A 293 12.69 -8.43 -20.36
CA GLY A 293 12.64 -9.62 -19.50
C GLY A 293 12.44 -9.30 -18.01
N LYS A 294 13.08 -8.24 -17.51
CA LYS A 294 12.94 -7.81 -16.10
C LYS A 294 11.56 -7.21 -15.87
N ILE A 295 11.14 -6.33 -16.77
CA ILE A 295 9.82 -5.66 -16.70
C ILE A 295 8.70 -6.71 -16.73
N MET A 296 8.81 -7.72 -17.61
CA MET A 296 7.85 -8.82 -17.69
C MET A 296 7.75 -9.60 -16.38
N HIS A 297 8.88 -9.82 -15.71
CA HIS A 297 8.89 -10.47 -14.40
C HIS A 297 8.20 -9.62 -13.32
N GLU A 298 8.46 -8.31 -13.29
CA GLU A 298 7.77 -7.39 -12.38
C GLU A 298 6.26 -7.35 -12.65
N MET A 299 5.85 -7.27 -13.92
CA MET A 299 4.44 -7.34 -14.30
C MET A 299 3.80 -8.64 -13.80
N ALA A 300 4.44 -9.79 -14.04
CA ALA A 300 3.93 -11.07 -13.56
C ALA A 300 3.78 -11.12 -12.04
N TYR A 301 4.78 -10.61 -11.31
CA TYR A 301 4.76 -10.54 -9.85
C TYR A 301 3.63 -9.66 -9.32
N PHE A 302 3.52 -8.41 -9.77
CA PHE A 302 2.51 -7.47 -9.26
C PHE A 302 1.09 -7.86 -9.67
N TYR A 303 0.90 -8.49 -10.84
CA TYR A 303 -0.40 -9.03 -11.24
C TYR A 303 -0.84 -10.15 -10.30
N ASP A 304 0.05 -11.10 -10.01
CA ASP A 304 -0.23 -12.23 -9.11
C ASP A 304 -0.47 -11.77 -7.66
N VAL A 305 0.41 -10.92 -7.10
CA VAL A 305 0.23 -10.37 -5.74
C VAL A 305 -1.09 -9.65 -5.61
N THR A 306 -1.45 -8.82 -6.58
CA THR A 306 -2.71 -8.07 -6.55
C THR A 306 -3.91 -9.01 -6.69
N SER A 307 -3.84 -10.02 -7.56
CA SER A 307 -4.93 -10.99 -7.72
C SER A 307 -5.15 -11.82 -6.44
N ARG A 308 -4.09 -12.15 -5.69
CA ARG A 308 -4.23 -12.82 -4.39
C ARG A 308 -4.84 -11.90 -3.33
N LYS A 309 -4.48 -10.61 -3.32
CA LYS A 309 -5.01 -9.62 -2.36
C LYS A 309 -6.48 -9.26 -2.62
N HIS A 310 -6.86 -9.08 -3.89
CA HIS A 310 -8.13 -8.45 -4.27
C HIS A 310 -9.08 -9.36 -5.07
N GLY A 311 -8.69 -10.61 -5.33
CA GLY A 311 -9.45 -11.57 -6.13
C GLY A 311 -9.24 -11.42 -7.65
N GLU A 312 -10.24 -11.82 -8.45
CA GLU A 312 -10.17 -11.71 -9.91
C GLU A 312 -10.16 -10.23 -10.37
N LEU A 313 -9.20 -9.89 -11.23
CA LEU A 313 -8.92 -8.54 -11.75
C LEU A 313 -9.60 -8.28 -13.10
N THR A 314 -10.83 -8.77 -13.27
CA THR A 314 -11.51 -8.86 -14.57
C THR A 314 -11.64 -7.50 -15.26
N LYS A 315 -12.11 -6.47 -14.55
CA LYS A 315 -12.35 -5.13 -15.11
C LYS A 315 -11.05 -4.44 -15.52
N GLU A 316 -10.03 -4.54 -14.67
CA GLU A 316 -8.72 -3.95 -14.92
C GLU A 316 -8.04 -4.65 -16.11
N THR A 317 -8.14 -5.98 -16.16
CA THR A 317 -7.60 -6.80 -17.26
C THR A 317 -8.30 -6.51 -18.58
N GLU A 318 -9.61 -6.31 -18.58
CA GLU A 318 -10.36 -5.91 -19.77
C GLU A 318 -9.84 -4.58 -20.32
N GLN A 319 -9.62 -3.58 -19.45
CA GLN A 319 -9.03 -2.30 -19.84
C GLN A 319 -7.63 -2.49 -20.46
N PHE A 320 -6.76 -3.29 -19.82
CA PHE A 320 -5.42 -3.54 -20.36
C PHE A 320 -5.44 -4.27 -21.71
N LEU A 321 -6.36 -5.21 -21.91
CA LEU A 321 -6.52 -5.92 -23.18
C LEU A 321 -6.93 -4.97 -24.31
N THR A 322 -7.72 -3.93 -24.01
CA THR A 322 -8.14 -2.96 -25.05
C THR A 322 -7.01 -2.05 -25.53
N GLU A 323 -6.04 -1.71 -24.67
CA GLU A 323 -4.97 -0.75 -25.00
C GLU A 323 -3.60 -1.40 -25.23
N TYR A 324 -3.39 -2.61 -24.70
CA TYR A 324 -2.10 -3.32 -24.62
C TYR A 324 -2.24 -4.83 -24.94
N GLU A 325 -3.02 -5.17 -25.98
CA GLU A 325 -3.30 -6.56 -26.40
C GLU A 325 -2.01 -7.39 -26.55
N GLU A 326 -0.99 -6.86 -27.22
CA GLU A 326 0.26 -7.58 -27.48
C GLU A 326 1.10 -7.82 -26.23
N GLU A 327 1.19 -6.83 -25.35
CA GLU A 327 1.93 -6.92 -24.10
C GLU A 327 1.24 -7.89 -23.14
N MET A 328 -0.09 -7.85 -23.08
CA MET A 328 -0.90 -8.80 -22.31
C MET A 328 -0.81 -10.23 -22.87
N ALA A 329 -0.75 -10.40 -24.19
CA ALA A 329 -0.52 -11.72 -24.80
C ALA A 329 0.88 -12.25 -24.43
N THR A 330 1.88 -11.36 -24.40
CA THR A 330 3.25 -11.72 -23.99
C THR A 330 3.31 -12.10 -22.50
N LEU A 331 2.61 -11.38 -21.63
CA LEU A 331 2.47 -11.73 -20.22
C LEU A 331 1.76 -13.07 -20.03
N THR A 332 0.72 -13.33 -20.81
CA THR A 332 -0.01 -14.61 -20.78
C THR A 332 0.90 -15.76 -21.19
N ALA A 333 1.68 -15.58 -22.27
CA ALA A 333 2.70 -16.54 -22.69
C ALA A 333 3.78 -16.75 -21.63
N TYR A 334 4.18 -15.69 -20.94
CA TYR A 334 5.13 -15.76 -19.82
C TYR A 334 4.59 -16.66 -18.69
N PHE A 335 3.34 -16.46 -18.27
CA PHE A 335 2.70 -17.32 -17.26
C PHE A 335 2.58 -18.78 -17.70
N GLN A 336 2.31 -19.03 -18.99
CA GLN A 336 2.24 -20.40 -19.54
C GLN A 336 3.60 -21.10 -19.57
N HIS A 337 4.66 -20.36 -19.89
CA HIS A 337 6.02 -20.89 -20.05
C HIS A 337 6.67 -21.22 -18.70
N TYR A 338 6.60 -20.31 -17.72
CA TYR A 338 7.24 -20.49 -16.40
C TYR A 338 6.40 -21.33 -15.40
N ARG A 339 5.61 -22.27 -15.93
CA ARG A 339 4.54 -23.10 -15.32
C ARG A 339 4.85 -23.93 -14.05
N GLN A 340 5.98 -23.73 -13.38
CA GLN A 340 6.47 -24.62 -12.31
C GLN A 340 6.62 -23.95 -10.93
N GLN A 341 5.79 -22.96 -10.59
CA GLN A 341 5.65 -22.57 -9.19
C GLN A 341 4.22 -22.82 -8.69
N PRO A 342 4.00 -23.71 -7.68
CA PRO A 342 2.69 -24.03 -7.10
C PRO A 342 1.95 -22.85 -6.47
N SER A 343 2.56 -21.65 -6.44
CA SER A 343 2.02 -20.42 -5.92
C SER A 343 1.14 -19.66 -6.93
N LEU A 344 1.14 -19.98 -8.23
CA LEU A 344 0.44 -19.21 -9.29
C LEU A 344 -1.06 -19.50 -9.45
N TYR A 345 -1.73 -19.95 -8.39
CA TYR A 345 -3.16 -20.27 -8.40
C TYR A 345 -3.95 -19.26 -7.58
N SER A 346 -4.92 -18.60 -8.20
CA SER A 346 -6.01 -17.92 -7.51
C SER A 346 -7.29 -18.71 -7.77
N ASN A 347 -7.93 -19.21 -6.71
CA ASN A 347 -9.13 -20.05 -6.78
C ASN A 347 -9.00 -21.29 -7.71
N GLY A 348 -7.80 -21.87 -7.82
CA GLY A 348 -7.56 -23.08 -8.62
C GLY A 348 -7.47 -22.88 -10.14
N LYS A 349 -7.55 -21.63 -10.62
CA LYS A 349 -7.24 -21.26 -12.02
C LYS A 349 -5.83 -20.69 -12.12
N THR A 350 -5.15 -20.93 -13.24
CA THR A 350 -3.86 -20.29 -13.51
C THR A 350 -4.07 -18.84 -13.93
N MET A 351 -3.10 -17.96 -13.69
CA MET A 351 -3.17 -16.55 -14.14
C MET A 351 -3.40 -16.43 -15.65
N SER A 352 -2.83 -17.33 -16.46
CA SER A 352 -3.09 -17.36 -17.90
C SER A 352 -4.54 -17.69 -18.23
N ASP A 353 -5.19 -18.58 -17.47
CA ASP A 353 -6.61 -18.90 -17.67
C ASP A 353 -7.50 -17.73 -17.27
N ILE A 354 -7.13 -17.01 -16.19
CA ILE A 354 -7.85 -15.81 -15.75
C ILE A 354 -7.80 -14.77 -16.87
N ILE A 355 -6.62 -14.42 -17.38
CA ILE A 355 -6.49 -13.44 -18.47
C ILE A 355 -7.24 -13.90 -19.72
N THR A 356 -7.10 -15.17 -20.11
CA THR A 356 -7.77 -15.72 -21.29
C THR A 356 -9.30 -15.72 -21.13
N SER A 357 -9.83 -15.86 -19.91
CA SER A 357 -11.27 -15.80 -19.65
C SER A 357 -11.88 -14.40 -19.80
N VAL A 358 -11.06 -13.35 -19.80
CA VAL A 358 -11.50 -11.96 -20.03
C VAL A 358 -11.55 -11.61 -21.52
N VAL A 359 -10.87 -12.38 -22.38
CA VAL A 359 -10.85 -12.16 -23.82
C VAL A 359 -12.24 -12.44 -24.40
N LYS A 360 -12.71 -11.56 -25.29
CA LYS A 360 -14.01 -11.69 -25.97
C LYS A 360 -14.07 -12.98 -26.76
N GLU A 361 -15.21 -13.68 -26.71
CA GLU A 361 -15.40 -15.00 -27.35
C GLU A 361 -14.98 -15.04 -28.82
N ASP A 362 -15.30 -13.98 -29.58
CA ASP A 362 -14.96 -13.86 -31.00
C ASP A 362 -13.45 -13.78 -31.28
N ASP A 363 -12.66 -13.27 -30.31
CA ASP A 363 -11.23 -13.04 -30.45
C ASP A 363 -10.37 -14.13 -29.78
N ILE A 364 -10.98 -15.08 -29.06
CA ILE A 364 -10.25 -16.12 -28.29
C ILE A 364 -9.32 -16.94 -29.18
N GLU A 365 -9.74 -17.30 -30.38
CA GLU A 365 -8.91 -18.13 -31.28
C GLU A 365 -7.68 -17.35 -31.76
N LYS A 366 -7.88 -16.09 -32.17
CA LYS A 366 -6.78 -15.18 -32.54
C LYS A 366 -5.83 -14.99 -31.36
N TRP A 367 -6.37 -14.75 -30.17
CA TRP A 367 -5.62 -14.60 -28.94
C TRP A 367 -4.73 -15.80 -28.63
N ARG A 368 -5.29 -17.03 -28.72
CA ARG A 368 -4.52 -18.26 -28.49
C ARG A 368 -3.35 -18.38 -29.46
N VAL A 369 -3.56 -18.10 -30.74
CA VAL A 369 -2.49 -18.10 -31.75
C VAL A 369 -1.40 -17.09 -31.40
N THR A 370 -1.76 -15.86 -31.04
CA THR A 370 -0.79 -14.82 -30.64
C THR A 370 0.00 -15.23 -29.40
N VAL A 371 -0.67 -15.79 -28.38
CA VAL A 371 0.00 -16.26 -27.16
C VAL A 371 0.98 -17.40 -27.48
N GLU A 372 0.60 -18.36 -28.32
CA GLU A 372 1.49 -19.46 -28.75
C GLU A 372 2.72 -18.95 -29.53
N GLU A 373 2.56 -17.92 -30.36
CA GLU A 373 3.68 -17.28 -31.06
C GLU A 373 4.67 -16.61 -30.09
N LYS A 374 4.16 -15.86 -29.10
CA LYS A 374 5.00 -15.25 -28.06
C LYS A 374 5.63 -16.31 -27.15
N GLU A 375 4.96 -17.43 -26.89
CA GLU A 375 5.53 -18.55 -26.12
C GLU A 375 6.74 -19.18 -26.83
N LYS A 376 6.66 -19.38 -28.16
CA LYS A 376 7.79 -19.86 -28.97
C LYS A 376 9.01 -18.95 -28.86
N TYR A 377 8.81 -17.62 -28.76
CA TYR A 377 9.89 -16.69 -28.53
C TYR A 377 10.63 -16.99 -27.21
N PHE A 378 9.92 -17.19 -26.10
CA PHE A 378 10.53 -17.54 -24.81
C PHE A 378 11.30 -18.86 -24.85
N ARG A 379 10.73 -19.91 -25.47
CA ARG A 379 11.41 -21.18 -25.68
C ARG A 379 12.69 -21.03 -26.51
N SER A 380 12.64 -20.25 -27.59
CA SER A 380 13.81 -19.98 -28.45
C SER A 380 14.91 -19.21 -27.71
N GLN A 381 14.56 -18.28 -26.82
CA GLN A 381 15.51 -17.54 -25.99
C GLN A 381 16.20 -18.45 -24.98
N GLU A 382 15.49 -19.39 -24.37
CA GLU A 382 16.08 -20.41 -23.51
C GLU A 382 17.02 -21.36 -24.28
N GLU A 383 16.60 -21.83 -25.45
CA GLU A 383 17.43 -22.66 -26.33
C GLU A 383 18.69 -21.91 -26.79
N THR A 384 18.57 -20.62 -27.11
CA THR A 384 19.70 -19.77 -27.51
C THR A 384 20.63 -19.48 -26.33
N LYS A 385 20.08 -19.27 -25.12
CA LYS A 385 20.88 -19.19 -23.88
C LYS A 385 21.60 -20.51 -23.60
N LEU A 386 20.94 -21.65 -23.78
CA LEU A 386 21.56 -22.98 -23.68
C LEU A 386 22.63 -23.21 -24.76
N ALA A 387 22.40 -22.73 -25.98
CA ALA A 387 23.31 -22.89 -27.12
C ALA A 387 24.53 -21.95 -27.01
N LYS A 388 24.35 -20.72 -26.51
CA LYS A 388 25.47 -19.83 -26.13
C LYS A 388 26.29 -20.43 -25.00
N LYS A 389 25.65 -21.09 -24.02
CA LYS A 389 26.33 -21.91 -23.00
C LYS A 389 27.19 -23.05 -23.60
N LYS A 390 26.88 -23.49 -24.83
CA LYS A 390 27.60 -24.57 -25.55
C LYS A 390 28.68 -24.07 -26.54
N LYS A 391 28.68 -22.80 -26.97
CA LYS A 391 29.71 -22.26 -27.87
C LYS A 391 30.88 -21.70 -27.06
N GLU A 392 31.83 -22.58 -26.76
CA GLU A 392 33.13 -22.26 -26.16
C GLU A 392 33.87 -21.17 -26.96
N VAL A 393 34.07 -20.00 -26.37
CA VAL A 393 35.06 -19.02 -26.84
C VAL A 393 36.44 -19.57 -26.47
N LEU A 394 37.30 -19.90 -27.41
CA LEU A 394 38.64 -20.45 -27.08
C LEU A 394 39.63 -19.33 -26.74
N CYS A 395 40.45 -19.55 -25.71
CA CYS A 395 41.45 -18.60 -25.24
C CYS A 395 42.53 -18.42 -26.32
N SER A 396 42.81 -17.18 -26.71
CA SER A 396 43.83 -16.85 -27.72
C SER A 396 45.24 -17.33 -27.36
N ARG A 397 45.52 -17.65 -26.09
CA ARG A 397 46.84 -18.08 -25.61
C ARG A 397 47.00 -19.59 -25.44
N CYS A 398 45.97 -20.31 -24.97
CA CYS A 398 46.06 -21.75 -24.72
C CYS A 398 45.12 -22.62 -25.57
N LYS A 399 44.27 -22.00 -26.40
CA LYS A 399 43.21 -22.68 -27.18
C LYS A 399 42.29 -23.58 -26.35
N GLY A 400 42.20 -23.38 -25.04
CA GLY A 400 41.20 -24.00 -24.17
C GLY A 400 39.92 -23.16 -24.09
N PRO A 401 38.78 -23.74 -23.68
CA PRO A 401 37.53 -23.01 -23.51
C PRO A 401 37.67 -21.90 -22.46
N VAL A 402 37.39 -20.66 -22.86
CA VAL A 402 37.17 -19.52 -21.98
C VAL A 402 35.74 -19.63 -21.51
N ILE A 403 35.57 -19.88 -20.22
CA ILE A 403 34.29 -19.75 -19.54
C ILE A 403 33.96 -18.27 -19.53
N GLU A 404 33.02 -17.85 -20.37
CA GLU A 404 32.38 -16.54 -20.24
C GLU A 404 31.84 -16.45 -18.80
N ARG A 405 32.17 -15.38 -18.06
CA ARG A 405 31.61 -15.15 -16.73
C ARG A 405 30.10 -15.24 -16.86
N GLN A 406 29.49 -16.30 -16.32
CA GLN A 406 28.05 -16.32 -16.10
C GLN A 406 27.76 -15.04 -15.28
N LEU A 407 26.83 -14.21 -15.76
CA LEU A 407 26.22 -13.21 -14.90
C LEU A 407 25.76 -13.97 -13.66
N SER A 408 26.36 -13.63 -12.53
CA SER A 408 26.05 -14.23 -11.25
C SER A 408 24.54 -14.12 -11.04
N VAL A 409 23.87 -15.26 -10.76
CA VAL A 409 22.45 -15.25 -10.34
C VAL A 409 22.30 -14.50 -9.01
N PHE A 410 23.40 -14.34 -8.29
CA PHE A 410 23.47 -13.61 -7.03
C PHE A 410 23.84 -12.14 -7.27
N PRO A 411 23.27 -11.20 -6.50
CA PRO A 411 23.76 -9.83 -6.50
C PRO A 411 25.25 -9.81 -6.16
N ASP A 412 26.00 -8.92 -6.82
CA ASP A 412 27.42 -8.76 -6.52
C ASP A 412 27.57 -8.31 -5.05
N PRO A 413 28.36 -9.01 -4.23
CA PRO A 413 28.52 -8.66 -2.83
C PRO A 413 29.10 -7.25 -2.71
N LEU A 414 28.55 -6.45 -1.79
CA LEU A 414 29.10 -5.13 -1.50
C LEU A 414 30.58 -5.21 -1.09
N GLU A 415 31.38 -4.27 -1.56
CA GLU A 415 32.83 -4.27 -1.28
C GLU A 415 33.12 -4.09 0.22
N LYS A 416 32.35 -3.25 0.92
CA LYS A 416 32.59 -2.88 2.32
C LYS A 416 31.40 -3.20 3.24
N PRO A 417 31.63 -3.87 4.39
CA PRO A 417 30.60 -4.06 5.41
C PRO A 417 30.34 -2.77 6.20
N ARG A 418 29.18 -2.68 6.84
CA ARG A 418 28.87 -1.65 7.84
C ARG A 418 29.55 -1.93 9.18
N SER A 419 29.75 -3.20 9.51
CA SER A 419 30.46 -3.64 10.70
C SER A 419 31.92 -3.20 10.66
N LEU A 420 32.36 -2.53 11.72
CA LEU A 420 33.76 -2.16 11.90
C LEU A 420 34.64 -3.33 12.39
N LYS A 421 34.02 -4.43 12.84
CA LYS A 421 34.69 -5.59 13.44
C LYS A 421 34.72 -6.81 12.52
N TYR A 422 33.65 -7.04 11.76
CA TYR A 422 33.48 -8.26 10.96
C TYR A 422 33.54 -7.95 9.45
N PRO A 423 34.15 -8.84 8.64
CA PRO A 423 34.21 -8.66 7.19
C PRO A 423 32.85 -8.80 6.49
N TYR A 424 31.85 -9.36 7.17
CA TYR A 424 30.46 -9.48 6.73
C TYR A 424 29.51 -9.00 7.82
N ASP A 425 28.45 -8.29 7.42
CA ASP A 425 27.40 -7.84 8.33
C ASP A 425 26.48 -8.98 8.73
N PHE A 426 26.18 -9.88 7.80
CA PHE A 426 25.41 -11.07 8.10
C PHE A 426 25.81 -12.27 7.24
N TYR A 427 25.54 -13.46 7.76
CA TYR A 427 25.61 -14.72 7.03
C TYR A 427 24.23 -15.40 7.04
N VAL A 428 23.80 -15.99 5.92
CA VAL A 428 22.48 -16.63 5.82
C VAL A 428 22.62 -18.15 5.77
N ILE A 429 21.94 -18.83 6.70
CA ILE A 429 21.74 -20.28 6.71
C ILE A 429 20.33 -20.55 6.16
N PHE A 430 20.23 -21.26 5.04
CA PHE A 430 18.96 -21.54 4.38
C PHE A 430 19.01 -22.87 3.63
N SER A 431 17.85 -23.49 3.43
CA SER A 431 17.72 -24.69 2.60
C SER A 431 17.80 -24.32 1.11
N PRO A 432 18.33 -25.18 0.21
CA PRO A 432 18.32 -24.91 -1.23
C PRO A 432 16.95 -24.58 -1.84
N THR A 433 15.85 -24.98 -1.19
CA THR A 433 14.49 -24.61 -1.61
C THR A 433 14.14 -23.14 -1.41
N ASP A 434 14.82 -22.45 -0.50
CA ASP A 434 14.58 -21.04 -0.19
C ASP A 434 15.52 -20.11 -0.98
N ARG A 435 16.35 -20.68 -1.87
CA ARG A 435 17.34 -19.96 -2.65
C ARG A 435 16.75 -18.73 -3.33
N ASP A 436 15.65 -18.89 -4.07
CA ASP A 436 15.08 -17.79 -4.85
C ASP A 436 14.66 -16.61 -3.95
N TRP A 437 14.05 -16.89 -2.79
CA TRP A 437 13.68 -15.85 -1.84
C TRP A 437 14.91 -15.20 -1.19
N VAL A 438 15.92 -15.99 -0.82
CA VAL A 438 17.16 -15.44 -0.25
C VAL A 438 17.87 -14.56 -1.27
N CYS A 439 17.96 -14.98 -2.52
CA CYS A 439 18.70 -14.25 -3.55
C CYS A 439 17.99 -12.99 -4.04
N HIS A 440 16.69 -13.09 -4.36
CA HIS A 440 15.94 -12.03 -5.04
C HIS A 440 15.14 -11.15 -4.10
N ILE A 441 15.00 -11.52 -2.82
CA ILE A 441 14.26 -10.72 -1.85
C ILE A 441 15.18 -10.33 -0.69
N LEU A 442 15.72 -11.29 0.05
CA LEU A 442 16.53 -11.00 1.24
C LEU A 442 17.83 -10.25 0.91
N LEU A 443 18.65 -10.79 0.00
CA LEU A 443 19.93 -10.16 -0.37
C LEU A 443 19.71 -8.88 -1.16
N GLU A 444 18.74 -8.85 -2.08
CA GLU A 444 18.44 -7.63 -2.84
C GLU A 444 18.01 -6.50 -1.90
N THR A 445 17.15 -6.78 -0.91
CA THR A 445 16.71 -5.78 0.07
C THR A 445 17.87 -5.37 0.99
N LEU A 446 18.55 -6.33 1.64
CA LEU A 446 19.58 -6.00 2.62
C LEU A 446 20.85 -5.40 1.99
N GLU A 447 21.32 -5.93 0.87
CA GLU A 447 22.55 -5.48 0.21
C GLU A 447 22.29 -4.24 -0.67
N VAL A 448 21.24 -4.22 -1.49
CA VAL A 448 21.00 -3.10 -2.42
C VAL A 448 20.26 -1.96 -1.74
N SER A 449 19.15 -2.23 -1.05
CA SER A 449 18.31 -1.17 -0.47
C SER A 449 18.90 -0.61 0.83
N TYR A 450 19.46 -1.47 1.69
CA TYR A 450 19.95 -1.07 3.02
C TYR A 450 21.48 -0.99 3.14
N GLY A 451 22.23 -1.51 2.15
CA GLY A 451 23.68 -1.37 2.10
C GLY A 451 24.45 -2.26 3.09
N TYR A 452 23.91 -3.41 3.50
CA TYR A 452 24.61 -4.40 4.32
C TYR A 452 25.39 -5.39 3.46
N LYS A 453 26.59 -5.77 3.88
CA LYS A 453 27.38 -6.80 3.20
C LYS A 453 27.05 -8.18 3.73
N GLY A 454 26.24 -8.93 2.98
CA GLY A 454 25.88 -10.30 3.30
C GLY A 454 26.89 -11.34 2.79
N ALA A 455 26.79 -12.56 3.31
CA ALA A 455 27.46 -13.74 2.77
C ALA A 455 26.51 -14.93 2.68
N ILE A 456 26.65 -15.72 1.61
CA ILE A 456 26.01 -17.02 1.45
C ILE A 456 27.03 -18.05 0.96
N ALA A 457 26.86 -19.31 1.36
CA ALA A 457 27.81 -20.37 1.02
C ALA A 457 28.02 -20.52 -0.50
N GLU A 458 26.93 -20.49 -1.27
CA GLU A 458 26.95 -20.74 -2.71
C GLU A 458 27.64 -19.65 -3.55
N ARG A 459 27.79 -18.43 -3.00
CA ARG A 459 28.39 -17.27 -3.66
C ARG A 459 29.80 -16.98 -3.14
N ASP A 460 29.97 -17.00 -1.82
CA ASP A 460 31.14 -16.43 -1.15
C ASP A 460 32.23 -17.47 -0.82
N ILE A 461 31.91 -18.78 -0.90
CA ILE A 461 32.90 -19.84 -0.74
C ILE A 461 33.64 -20.06 -2.05
N ARG A 462 34.97 -20.00 -1.98
CA ARG A 462 35.83 -20.22 -3.16
C ARG A 462 35.74 -21.67 -3.65
N PRO A 463 35.45 -21.91 -4.93
CA PRO A 463 35.51 -23.25 -5.52
C PRO A 463 36.89 -23.90 -5.32
N GLY A 464 36.92 -25.20 -4.99
CA GLY A 464 38.14 -25.95 -4.70
C GLY A 464 38.62 -25.91 -3.25
N SER A 465 37.91 -25.18 -2.38
CA SER A 465 38.13 -25.24 -0.93
C SER A 465 37.34 -26.38 -0.28
N THR A 466 37.72 -26.76 0.95
CA THR A 466 36.94 -27.68 1.76
C THR A 466 35.71 -26.97 2.33
N ASP A 467 34.58 -27.13 1.64
CA ASP A 467 33.29 -26.44 1.86
C ASP A 467 32.91 -26.32 3.35
N ILE A 468 32.98 -27.42 4.09
CA ILE A 468 32.62 -27.51 5.51
C ILE A 468 33.41 -26.50 6.38
N TYR A 469 34.72 -26.34 6.15
CA TYR A 469 35.53 -25.40 6.94
C TYR A 469 35.24 -23.95 6.58
N GLN A 470 34.92 -23.67 5.31
CA GLN A 470 34.62 -22.32 4.87
C GLN A 470 33.27 -21.83 5.39
N ARG A 471 32.26 -22.70 5.46
CA ARG A 471 30.97 -22.39 6.10
C ARG A 471 31.15 -22.00 7.56
N VAL A 472 31.90 -22.79 8.33
CA VAL A 472 32.22 -22.46 9.72
C VAL A 472 33.00 -21.15 9.83
N ASN A 473 33.94 -20.90 8.91
CA ASN A 473 34.69 -19.65 8.85
C ASN A 473 33.79 -18.42 8.58
N LEU A 474 32.79 -18.53 7.69
CA LEU A 474 31.80 -17.48 7.46
C LEU A 474 30.92 -17.25 8.69
N ILE A 475 30.48 -18.33 9.34
CA ILE A 475 29.73 -18.27 10.61
C ILE A 475 30.53 -17.56 11.70
N GLN A 476 31.85 -17.69 11.75
CA GLN A 476 32.69 -17.02 12.75
C GLN A 476 32.99 -15.55 12.40
N ASN A 477 33.00 -15.19 11.12
CA ASN A 477 33.43 -13.89 10.62
C ASN A 477 32.28 -12.98 10.14
N CYS A 478 31.06 -13.20 10.64
CA CYS A 478 29.92 -12.31 10.39
C CYS A 478 29.43 -11.66 11.69
N SER A 479 28.84 -10.46 11.58
CA SER A 479 28.26 -9.76 12.73
C SER A 479 26.97 -10.45 13.22
N LYS A 480 26.12 -10.90 12.29
CA LYS A 480 24.84 -11.57 12.56
C LYS A 480 24.68 -12.83 11.71
N ILE A 481 23.86 -13.77 12.17
CA ILE A 481 23.54 -15.02 11.47
C ILE A 481 22.03 -15.09 11.30
N LEU A 482 21.57 -15.05 10.05
CA LEU A 482 20.16 -15.16 9.68
C LEU A 482 19.84 -16.63 9.38
N VAL A 483 18.80 -17.17 10.00
CA VAL A 483 18.41 -18.58 9.81
C VAL A 483 17.01 -18.63 9.21
N ILE A 484 16.90 -19.07 7.96
CA ILE A 484 15.63 -19.11 7.22
C ILE A 484 14.91 -20.42 7.52
N LEU A 485 13.85 -20.35 8.31
CA LEU A 485 13.03 -21.50 8.70
C LEU A 485 11.89 -21.71 7.70
N SER A 486 12.06 -22.72 6.84
CA SER A 486 11.06 -23.19 5.87
C SER A 486 10.75 -24.67 6.07
N GLN A 487 9.72 -25.17 5.38
CA GLN A 487 9.24 -26.56 5.52
C GLN A 487 10.34 -27.61 5.31
N LYS A 488 11.38 -27.30 4.53
CA LYS A 488 12.51 -28.21 4.26
C LYS A 488 13.81 -27.82 4.97
N PHE A 489 13.74 -26.91 5.94
CA PHE A 489 14.88 -26.59 6.79
C PHE A 489 15.18 -27.75 7.75
N GLU A 490 14.14 -28.29 8.41
CA GLU A 490 14.28 -29.40 9.35
C GLU A 490 14.59 -30.71 8.62
N GLY A 491 15.69 -31.36 9.01
CA GLY A 491 16.18 -32.59 8.37
C GLY A 491 17.14 -32.36 7.20
N ASN A 492 17.55 -31.11 6.92
CA ASN A 492 18.64 -30.82 6.00
C ASN A 492 19.99 -30.92 6.77
N PRO A 493 20.86 -31.91 6.45
CA PRO A 493 22.10 -32.12 7.20
C PRO A 493 23.07 -30.94 7.15
N GLU A 494 23.08 -30.17 6.06
CA GLU A 494 23.95 -29.00 5.90
C GLU A 494 23.45 -27.84 6.77
N CYS A 495 22.14 -27.55 6.75
CA CYS A 495 21.54 -26.54 7.59
C CYS A 495 21.67 -26.89 9.09
N ASP A 496 21.47 -28.16 9.45
CA ASP A 496 21.63 -28.64 10.83
C ASP A 496 23.08 -28.47 11.30
N TYR A 497 24.05 -28.79 10.44
CA TYR A 497 25.47 -28.61 10.74
C TYR A 497 25.81 -27.12 10.94
N GLU A 498 25.42 -26.25 10.02
CA GLU A 498 25.66 -24.80 10.13
C GLU A 498 24.97 -24.20 11.35
N LEU A 499 23.72 -24.59 11.62
CA LEU A 499 22.96 -24.16 12.78
C LEU A 499 23.63 -24.59 14.08
N SER A 500 24.16 -25.82 14.16
CA SER A 500 24.87 -26.29 15.34
C SER A 500 26.11 -25.45 15.67
N HIS A 501 26.86 -25.02 14.64
CA HIS A 501 28.02 -24.15 14.79
C HIS A 501 27.63 -22.71 15.14
N ALA A 502 26.55 -22.20 14.55
CA ALA A 502 26.00 -20.88 14.89
C ALA A 502 25.53 -20.82 16.35
N LEU A 503 24.83 -21.86 16.82
CA LEU A 503 24.43 -22.00 18.21
C LEU A 503 25.64 -22.12 19.13
N LYS A 504 26.66 -22.92 18.76
CA LYS A 504 27.90 -23.03 19.53
C LYS A 504 28.57 -21.66 19.71
N ARG A 505 28.71 -20.88 18.63
CA ARG A 505 29.27 -19.52 18.67
C ARG A 505 28.49 -18.62 19.62
N LYS A 506 27.15 -18.64 19.53
CA LYS A 506 26.27 -17.87 20.43
C LYS A 506 26.55 -18.17 21.91
N HIS A 507 26.69 -19.45 22.27
CA HIS A 507 26.91 -19.87 23.66
C HIS A 507 28.34 -19.59 24.15
N GLU A 508 29.36 -19.86 23.32
CA GLU A 508 30.77 -19.70 23.71
C GLU A 508 31.18 -18.23 23.83
N GLU A 509 30.68 -17.36 22.94
CA GLU A 509 30.96 -15.93 22.96
C GLU A 509 29.97 -15.13 23.83
N ASN A 510 28.96 -15.80 24.41
CA ASN A 510 27.86 -15.21 25.18
C ASN A 510 27.22 -13.98 24.50
N LEU A 511 26.97 -14.11 23.20
CA LEU A 511 26.43 -13.04 22.35
C LEU A 511 24.90 -13.10 22.31
N GLU A 512 24.25 -12.00 22.65
CA GLU A 512 22.81 -11.86 22.52
C GLU A 512 22.47 -11.35 21.13
N ASN A 513 21.39 -11.86 20.53
CA ASN A 513 20.96 -11.42 19.21
C ASN A 513 22.00 -11.59 18.07
N VAL A 514 22.96 -12.52 18.20
CA VAL A 514 23.85 -12.90 17.08
C VAL A 514 23.15 -13.80 16.06
N LEU A 515 22.16 -14.58 16.50
CA LEU A 515 21.41 -15.53 15.69
C LEU A 515 19.95 -15.08 15.63
N ILE A 516 19.46 -14.81 14.42
CA ILE A 516 18.13 -14.27 14.14
C ILE A 516 17.37 -15.28 13.27
N PRO A 517 16.45 -16.07 13.85
CA PRO A 517 15.57 -16.95 13.08
C PRO A 517 14.49 -16.15 12.35
N ILE A 518 14.23 -16.50 11.08
CA ILE A 518 13.21 -15.90 10.21
C ILE A 518 12.27 -17.01 9.75
N LEU A 519 11.00 -16.97 10.14
CA LEU A 519 9.99 -17.99 9.85
C LEU A 519 9.29 -17.70 8.52
N ARG A 520 9.33 -18.62 7.56
CA ARG A 520 8.75 -18.44 6.21
C ARG A 520 7.59 -19.36 5.88
N ASN A 521 7.63 -20.64 6.26
CA ASN A 521 6.53 -21.57 5.95
C ASN A 521 6.68 -22.89 6.72
N VAL A 522 6.48 -22.89 8.03
CA VAL A 522 6.62 -24.10 8.87
C VAL A 522 5.50 -24.19 9.89
N ASP A 523 4.99 -25.40 10.11
CA ASP A 523 4.04 -25.75 11.19
C ASP A 523 4.70 -25.84 12.59
N GLY A 524 5.86 -25.21 12.80
CA GLY A 524 6.59 -25.26 14.06
C GLY A 524 8.01 -24.71 13.99
N LEU A 525 8.62 -24.46 15.16
CA LEU A 525 10.00 -24.01 15.27
C LEU A 525 10.96 -25.19 15.44
N HIS A 526 12.10 -25.18 14.73
CA HIS A 526 13.17 -26.16 14.88
C HIS A 526 13.53 -26.35 16.37
N GLN A 527 13.69 -27.60 16.84
CA GLN A 527 13.81 -27.92 18.26
C GLN A 527 14.89 -27.10 18.99
N SER A 528 16.04 -26.89 18.34
CA SER A 528 17.18 -26.15 18.88
C SER A 528 16.98 -24.63 18.99
N LEU A 529 15.90 -24.10 18.39
CA LEU A 529 15.60 -22.66 18.35
C LEU A 529 14.42 -22.26 19.25
N ARG A 530 13.78 -23.19 19.96
CA ARG A 530 12.56 -22.93 20.77
C ARG A 530 12.71 -21.83 21.82
N THR A 531 13.93 -21.55 22.27
CA THR A 531 14.24 -20.53 23.27
C THR A 531 14.63 -19.18 22.66
N ILE A 532 14.68 -19.07 21.33
CA ILE A 532 15.04 -17.86 20.59
C ILE A 532 13.80 -17.32 19.89
N THR A 533 13.50 -16.05 20.11
CA THR A 533 12.43 -15.34 19.40
C THR A 533 12.76 -15.22 17.91
N PHE A 534 11.75 -15.39 17.06
CA PHE A 534 11.90 -15.34 15.60
C PHE A 534 11.20 -14.11 15.01
N LEU A 535 11.63 -13.74 13.80
CA LEU A 535 10.91 -12.83 12.92
C LEU A 535 9.91 -13.63 12.09
N ASP A 536 8.64 -13.25 12.12
CA ASP A 536 7.63 -13.86 11.25
C ASP A 536 7.67 -13.20 9.86
N ALA A 537 7.86 -14.02 8.83
CA ALA A 537 7.94 -13.65 7.42
C ALA A 537 7.16 -14.65 6.54
N VAL A 538 6.07 -15.24 7.08
CA VAL A 538 5.21 -16.18 6.34
C VAL A 538 4.48 -15.49 5.20
N ASP A 539 3.82 -14.37 5.50
CA ASP A 539 3.06 -13.57 4.53
C ASP A 539 3.86 -12.35 4.02
N ASP A 540 4.39 -11.54 4.95
CA ASP A 540 5.19 -10.35 4.67
C ASP A 540 6.32 -10.23 5.71
N CYS A 541 7.48 -9.73 5.30
CA CYS A 541 8.65 -9.61 6.16
C CYS A 541 8.72 -8.18 6.74
N ASP A 542 8.65 -8.04 8.07
CA ASP A 542 8.90 -6.75 8.72
C ASP A 542 10.40 -6.40 8.67
N TRP A 543 10.79 -5.78 7.55
CA TRP A 543 12.17 -5.38 7.29
C TRP A 543 12.70 -4.43 8.35
N ASN A 544 11.89 -3.50 8.88
CA ASN A 544 12.36 -2.58 9.92
C ASN A 544 12.71 -3.33 11.21
N LYS A 545 11.91 -4.33 11.58
CA LYS A 545 12.22 -5.19 12.73
C LYS A 545 13.49 -6.01 12.51
N LEU A 546 13.72 -6.50 11.29
CA LEU A 546 14.97 -7.18 10.93
C LEU A 546 16.18 -6.24 10.99
N ILE A 547 16.06 -5.03 10.44
CA ILE A 547 17.13 -4.02 10.40
C ILE A 547 17.49 -3.59 11.82
N ASN A 548 16.50 -3.33 12.68
CA ASN A 548 16.73 -3.05 14.09
C ASN A 548 17.48 -4.20 14.80
N ALA A 549 17.17 -5.45 14.46
CA ALA A 549 17.89 -6.60 14.98
C ALA A 549 19.34 -6.67 14.46
N LEU A 550 19.57 -6.32 13.18
CA LEU A 550 20.90 -6.26 12.58
C LEU A 550 21.77 -5.14 13.18
N GLU A 551 21.19 -3.98 13.51
CA GLU A 551 21.89 -2.83 14.10
C GLU A 551 22.15 -2.98 15.61
N SER A 552 21.36 -3.79 16.29
CA SER A 552 21.59 -4.08 17.70
C SER A 552 22.94 -4.76 17.91
N LYS A 553 23.62 -4.44 19.03
CA LYS A 553 24.89 -5.08 19.34
C LYS A 553 24.69 -6.59 19.55
N PRO A 554 25.51 -7.44 18.90
CA PRO A 554 25.58 -8.86 19.27
C PRO A 554 26.13 -9.04 20.69
#